data_AF-A0A8T7FCL1-F1
#
_entry.id   AF-A0A8T7FCL1-F1
#
_cell.length_a   1.000
_cell.length_b   1.000
_cell.length_c   1.000
_cell.angle_alpha   90.00
_cell.angle_beta   90.00
_cell.angle_gamma   90.00
#
_symmetry.space_group_name_H-M   'P 1'
#
loop_
_entity.id
_entity.type
_entity.pdbx_description
1 polymer ?
#
loop_
_entity_poly.entity_id
_entity_poly.type
_entity_poly.pdbx_seq_one_letter_code
_entity_poly.pdbx_strand_id
1 'polypeptide(L)' 'MATQALDNLTFEEAYAQLETIVAKLEGSNLALDESLALFEQGQALAAYCQKLLEGAELRVTQLTVDTTGFQALEE' A
#
# COMPACT_ATOMS: atom_id res chain seq x y z
N MET A 1 -4.16 -20.27 9.42
CA MET A 1 -4.16 -18.87 9.91
C MET A 1 -2.93 -18.23 9.27
N ALA A 2 -2.98 -17.26 8.36
CA ALA A 2 -3.82 -16.07 8.33
C ALA A 2 -4.13 -15.68 6.88
N THR A 3 -5.41 -15.71 6.52
CA THR A 3 -5.93 -14.95 5.37
C THR A 3 -6.43 -13.65 5.98
N GLN A 4 -5.51 -12.75 6.36
CA GLN A 4 -5.90 -11.44 6.88
C GLN A 4 -6.57 -10.67 5.74
N ALA A 5 -7.80 -10.22 5.98
CA ALA A 5 -8.48 -9.32 5.07
C ALA A 5 -7.61 -8.08 4.87
N LEU A 6 -7.28 -7.76 3.61
CA LEU A 6 -6.42 -6.65 3.22
C LEU A 6 -6.83 -5.34 3.90
N ASP A 7 -8.12 -5.16 4.15
CA ASP A 7 -8.77 -3.96 4.68
C ASP A 7 -8.34 -3.52 6.09
N ASN A 8 -7.62 -4.36 6.83
CA ASN A 8 -7.22 -4.07 8.21
C ASN A 8 -5.70 -3.96 8.41
N LEU A 9 -4.92 -4.01 7.34
CA LEU A 9 -3.46 -3.94 7.40
C LEU A 9 -2.99 -2.49 7.45
N THR A 10 -1.98 -2.21 8.28
CA THR A 10 -1.22 -0.96 8.17
C THR A 10 -0.37 -0.95 6.88
N PHE A 11 0.12 0.22 6.47
CA PHE A 11 0.99 0.34 5.31
C PHE A 11 2.24 -0.54 5.44
N GLU A 12 2.90 -0.51 6.61
CA GLU A 12 4.12 -1.30 6.86
C GLU A 12 3.84 -2.81 6.78
N GLU A 13 2.71 -3.27 7.33
CA GLU A 13 2.32 -4.68 7.26
C GLU A 13 1.97 -5.14 5.84
N ALA A 14 1.26 -4.30 5.08
CA ALA A 14 0.93 -4.58 3.68
C ALA A 14 2.20 -4.60 2.81
N TYR A 15 3.12 -3.67 3.06
CA TYR A 15 4.40 -3.60 2.36
C TYR A 15 5.29 -4.82 2.66
N ALA A 16 5.41 -5.22 3.93
CA ALA A 16 6.18 -6.41 4.32
C ALA A 16 5.64 -7.71 3.69
N GLN A 17 4.31 -7.82 3.55
CA GLN A 17 3.69 -8.94 2.84
C GLN A 17 3.99 -8.91 1.34
N LEU A 18 3.97 -7.73 0.73
CA LEU A 18 4.34 -7.55 -0.67
C LEU A 18 5.80 -7.96 -0.92
N GLU A 19 6.72 -7.51 -0.07
CA GLU A 19 8.14 -7.91 -0.14
C GLU A 19 8.30 -9.44 -0.02
N THR A 20 7.55 -10.07 0.89
CA THR A 20 7.54 -11.53 1.04
C THR A 20 7.06 -12.24 -0.23
N ILE A 21 6.04 -11.70 -0.90
CA ILE A 21 5.52 -12.25 -2.16
C ILE A 21 6.54 -12.09 -3.28
N VAL A 22 7.17 -10.92 -3.40
CA VAL A 22 8.22 -10.66 -4.39
C VAL A 22 9.39 -11.62 -4.19
N ALA A 23 9.88 -11.75 -2.95
CA ALA A 23 10.96 -12.68 -2.61
C ALA A 23 10.61 -14.13 -2.95
N LYS A 24 9.34 -14.53 -2.80
CA LYS A 24 8.88 -15.85 -3.25
C LYS A 24 8.91 -15.95 -4.76
N LEU A 25 8.37 -14.97 -5.49
CA LEU A 25 8.34 -14.96 -6.96
C LEU A 25 9.74 -15.01 -7.60
N GLU A 26 10.76 -14.51 -6.92
CA GLU A 26 12.17 -14.63 -7.36
C GLU A 26 12.74 -16.06 -7.22
N GLY A 27 12.04 -16.94 -6.50
CA GLY A 27 12.42 -18.33 -6.33
C GLY A 27 12.38 -19.13 -7.64
N SER A 28 13.47 -19.83 -7.95
CA SER A 28 13.65 -20.53 -9.23
C SER A 28 12.81 -21.81 -9.42
N ASN A 29 12.04 -22.23 -8.40
CA ASN A 29 11.28 -23.49 -8.39
C ASN A 29 9.79 -23.30 -8.08
N LEU A 30 9.20 -22.20 -8.54
CA LEU A 30 7.76 -22.02 -8.41
C LEU A 30 6.99 -22.68 -9.56
N ALA A 31 5.90 -23.38 -9.20
CA ALA A 31 4.92 -23.82 -10.19
C ALA A 31 4.23 -22.61 -10.82
N LEU A 32 3.86 -22.72 -12.10
CA LEU A 32 3.18 -21.64 -12.84
C LEU A 32 1.91 -21.15 -12.13
N ASP A 33 1.13 -22.07 -11.57
CA ASP A 33 -0.10 -21.78 -10.84
C ASP A 33 0.18 -20.99 -9.55
N GLU A 34 1.23 -21.37 -8.81
CA GLU A 34 1.67 -20.65 -7.62
C GLU A 34 2.21 -19.25 -7.96
N SER A 35 2.96 -19.12 -9.07
CA SER A 35 3.44 -17.83 -9.55
C SER A 35 2.29 -16.89 -9.90
N LEU A 36 1.24 -17.41 -10.55
CA LEU A 36 0.04 -16.63 -10.86
C LEU A 36 -0.68 -16.19 -9.58
N ALA A 37 -0.91 -17.11 -8.64
CA ALA A 37 -1.58 -16.80 -7.39
C ALA A 37 -0.81 -15.77 -6.53
N LEU A 38 0.52 -15.86 -6.49
CA LEU A 38 1.37 -14.88 -5.82
C LEU A 38 1.35 -13.53 -6.52
N PHE A 39 1.38 -13.52 -7.86
CA PHE A 39 1.29 -12.28 -8.63
C PHE A 39 -0.03 -11.54 -8.41
N GLU A 40 -1.16 -12.25 -8.41
CA GLU A 40 -2.48 -11.67 -8.12
C GLU A 40 -2.54 -11.09 -6.69
N GLN A 41 -2.02 -11.83 -5.70
CA GLN A 41 -1.93 -11.33 -4.32
C GLN A 41 -1.01 -10.10 -4.21
N GLY A 42 0.14 -10.11 -4.88
CA GLY A 42 1.07 -8.98 -4.90
C GLY A 42 0.44 -7.75 -5.54
N GLN A 43 -0.33 -7.92 -6.62
CA GLN A 43 -1.04 -6.81 -7.26
C GLN A 43 -2.11 -6.21 -6.34
N ALA A 44 -2.87 -7.05 -5.64
CA ALA A 44 -3.87 -6.59 -4.66
C ALA A 44 -3.23 -5.81 -3.50
N LEU A 45 -2.11 -6.29 -2.96
CA LEU A 45 -1.36 -5.59 -1.90
C LEU A 45 -0.77 -4.27 -2.41
N ALA A 46 -0.21 -4.24 -3.62
CA ALA A 46 0.33 -3.01 -4.21
C ALA A 46 -0.77 -1.95 -4.38
N ALA A 47 -1.95 -2.34 -4.87
CA ALA A 47 -3.09 -1.44 -4.99
C ALA A 47 -3.58 -0.93 -3.62
N TYR A 48 -3.58 -1.80 -2.60
CA TYR A 48 -3.93 -1.41 -1.23
C TYR A 48 -2.92 -0.41 -0.64
N CYS A 49 -1.61 -0.65 -0.79
CA CYS A 49 -0.57 0.28 -0.37
C CYS A 49 -0.71 1.65 -1.05
N GLN A 50 -1.00 1.67 -2.36
CA GLN A 50 -1.23 2.92 -3.09
C GLN A 50 -2.42 3.69 -2.51
N LYS A 51 -3.54 3.02 -2.24
CA LYS A 51 -4.73 3.63 -1.65
C LYS A 51 -4.46 4.23 -0.26
N LEU A 52 -3.63 3.57 0.55
CA LEU A 52 -3.22 4.10 1.86
C LEU A 52 -2.39 5.38 1.70
N LEU A 53 -1.45 5.41 0.75
CA LEU A 53 -0.64 6.57 0.45
C LEU A 53 -1.47 7.74 -0.08
N GLU A 54 -2.40 7.48 -1.01
CA GLU A 54 -3.33 8.49 -1.52
C GLU A 54 -4.17 9.11 -0.39
N GLY A 55 -4.66 8.29 0.53
CA GLY A 55 -5.40 8.77 1.71
C GLY A 55 -4.52 9.63 2.64
N ALA A 56 -3.25 9.26 2.82
CA ALA A 56 -2.31 10.03 3.60
C ALA A 56 -1.97 11.37 2.92
N GLU A 57 -1.71 11.36 1.62
CA GLU A 57 -1.42 12.55 0.80
C GLU A 57 -2.60 13.52 0.84
N LEU A 58 -3.83 13.03 0.62
CA LEU A 58 -5.04 13.85 0.69
C LEU A 58 -5.21 14.55 2.04
N ARG A 59 -4.88 13.86 3.15
CA ARG A 59 -4.90 14.47 4.48
C ARG A 59 -3.84 15.56 4.63
N VAL A 60 -2.63 15.32 4.14
CA VAL A 60 -1.54 16.31 4.15
C VAL A 60 -1.94 17.53 3.34
N THR A 61 -2.45 17.34 2.12
CA THR A 61 -2.92 18.43 1.26
C THR A 61 -4.01 19.26 1.93
N GLN A 62 -5.00 18.63 2.58
CA GLN A 62 -6.02 19.35 3.35
C GLN A 62 -5.39 20.21 4.44
N LEU A 63 -4.54 19.62 5.30
CA LEU A 63 -3.86 20.35 6.38
C LEU A 63 -2.99 21.51 5.87
N THR A 64 -2.29 21.33 4.73
CA THR A 64 -1.48 22.38 4.12
C THR A 64 -2.35 23.49 3.51
N VAL A 65 -3.47 23.15 2.86
CA VAL A 65 -4.41 24.15 2.33
C VAL A 65 -5.04 24.97 3.46
N ASP A 66 -5.44 24.33 4.55
CA ASP A 66 -5.97 25.00 5.75
C ASP A 66 -4.93 25.96 6.36
N THR A 67 -3.66 25.55 6.40
CA THR A 67 -2.57 26.39 6.93
C THR A 67 -2.21 27.55 5.99
N THR A 68 -2.23 27.29 4.68
CA THR A 68 -1.90 28.31 3.65
C THR A 68 -3.00 29.37 3.54
N GLY A 69 -4.27 29.00 3.77
CA GLY A 69 -5.38 29.94 3.85
C GLY A 69 -5.30 30.90 5.06
N PHE A 70 -4.60 30.51 6.12
CA PHE A 70 -4.36 31.36 7.29
C PHE A 70 -3.20 32.36 7.12
N GLN A 71 -2.25 32.09 6.21
CA GLN A 71 -1.09 32.97 6.01
C GLN A 71 -1.34 34.13 5.02
N ALA A 72 -2.53 34.19 4.39
CA ALA A 72 -2.91 35.24 3.45
C ALA A 72 -3.67 36.42 4.09
N LEU A 73 -3.87 36.42 5.42
CA LEU A 73 -4.62 37.45 6.15
C LEU A 73 -3.77 38.28 7.11
N GLU A 74 -2.46 38.39 6.86
CA GLU A 74 -1.58 39.36 7.51
C GLU A 74 -0.84 40.19 6.45
N GLU A 75 -1.59 41.05 5.75
CA GLU A 75 -1.05 42.30 5.16
C GLU A 75 -1.71 43.50 5.84
#